data_AF-X0ZPG8-F1
#
_entry.id   AF-X0ZPG8-F1
#
_cell.length_a   1.000
_cell.length_b   1.000
_cell.length_c   1.000
_cell.angle_alpha   90.00
_cell.angle_beta   90.00
_cell.angle_gamma   90.00
#
_symmetry.space_group_name_H-M   'P 1'
#
loop_
_entity.id
_entity.type
_entity.pdbx_description
1 polymer ?
#
loop_
_entity_poly.entity_id
_entity_poly.type
_entity_poly.pdbx_seq_one_letter_code
_entity_poly.pdbx_strand_id
1 'polypeptide(L)'
;LLRVYVVLPPAPPGPGARDGGGFGPGHIAALSDALRDGGRALFLACYGEMRQMGFWAPPMRLPYGWNDYLAEEWGLVALTEFRLIQGIPDKEEGKFGVNAERYYWMRLNHFNDKNPVGRPLDARRVLLVDACPVEKADRTPEGVTYETILDVPYNDRSIWATTRDVRGIVRELYTSGKVTVTPDQGGGTGDKIPPMDVMVQAVREPTEEGQTEKSMIIVFGEGRIQA
;
A
#
# COMPACT_ATOMS: atom_id res chain seq x y z
N LEU A 1 -19.20 -8.97 -21.05
CA LEU A 1 -18.24 -7.83 -21.03
C LEU A 1 -17.51 -7.87 -19.70
N LEU A 2 -16.19 -7.88 -19.71
CA LEU A 2 -15.40 -7.84 -18.48
C LEU A 2 -15.55 -6.45 -17.83
N ARG A 3 -16.01 -6.37 -16.58
CA ARG A 3 -16.07 -5.13 -15.81
C ARG A 3 -14.88 -5.05 -14.86
N VAL A 4 -14.13 -3.95 -14.94
CA VAL A 4 -13.02 -3.65 -14.03
C VAL A 4 -13.35 -2.36 -13.30
N TYR A 5 -13.40 -2.41 -11.98
CA TYR A 5 -13.63 -1.28 -11.09
C TYR A 5 -12.28 -0.76 -10.60
N VAL A 6 -12.09 0.55 -10.59
CA VAL A 6 -10.94 1.17 -9.94
C VAL A 6 -11.45 1.81 -8.66
N VAL A 7 -10.99 1.29 -7.53
CA VAL A 7 -11.40 1.70 -6.20
C VAL A 7 -10.36 2.69 -5.70
N LEU A 8 -10.76 3.96 -5.68
CA LEU A 8 -9.91 5.07 -5.26
C LEU A 8 -9.78 5.12 -3.73
N PRO A 9 -8.65 5.64 -3.20
CA PRO A 9 -8.56 5.96 -1.79
C PRO A 9 -9.62 7.03 -1.44
N PRO A 10 -10.07 7.08 -0.17
CA PRO A 10 -11.05 8.08 0.24
C PRO A 10 -10.48 9.48 0.00
N ALA A 11 -11.33 10.39 -0.46
CA ALA A 11 -10.95 11.77 -0.61
C ALA A 11 -10.43 12.32 0.72
N PRO A 12 -9.37 13.15 0.73
CA PRO A 12 -8.91 13.76 1.95
C PRO A 12 -10.07 14.60 2.55
N PRO A 13 -10.28 14.58 3.88
CA PRO A 13 -11.28 15.44 4.49
C PRO A 13 -11.04 16.89 4.10
N GLY A 14 -12.10 17.55 3.64
CA GLY A 14 -12.08 18.99 3.39
C GLY A 14 -11.90 19.78 4.70
N PRO A 15 -11.52 21.07 4.63
CA PRO A 15 -11.46 21.93 5.80
C PRO A 15 -12.78 21.89 6.59
N GLY A 16 -12.73 21.48 7.86
CA GLY A 16 -13.90 21.40 8.74
C GLY A 16 -14.72 20.10 8.65
N ALA A 17 -14.39 19.18 7.73
CA ALA A 17 -15.02 17.86 7.70
C ALA A 17 -14.42 16.97 8.82
N ARG A 18 -15.28 16.52 9.75
CA ARG A 18 -14.88 15.63 10.84
C ARG A 18 -14.69 14.18 10.39
N ASP A 19 -15.50 13.75 9.43
CA ASP A 19 -15.44 12.39 8.93
C ASP A 19 -14.78 12.42 7.56
N GLY A 20 -13.56 11.90 7.50
CA GLY A 20 -12.80 11.75 6.27
C GLY A 20 -13.42 10.69 5.38
N GLY A 21 -14.53 11.03 4.71
CA GLY A 21 -15.02 10.40 3.48
C GLY A 21 -14.96 8.87 3.39
N GLY A 22 -15.11 8.16 4.51
CA GLY A 22 -15.02 6.71 4.55
C GLY A 22 -16.09 6.07 3.69
N PHE A 23 -15.80 4.91 3.11
CA PHE A 23 -16.76 4.17 2.33
C PHE A 23 -17.77 3.50 3.27
N GLY A 24 -18.95 4.08 3.38
CA GLY A 24 -20.02 3.52 4.21
C GLY A 24 -20.54 2.16 3.70
N PRO A 25 -21.38 1.47 4.49
CA PRO A 25 -21.88 0.12 4.18
C PRO A 25 -22.51 -0.02 2.79
N GLY A 26 -23.17 1.02 2.27
CA GLY A 26 -23.76 1.00 0.94
C GLY A 26 -22.73 0.90 -0.20
N HIS A 27 -21.57 1.54 -0.07
CA HIS A 27 -20.48 1.42 -1.05
C HIS A 27 -19.85 0.03 -1.02
N ILE A 28 -19.66 -0.51 0.20
CA ILE A 28 -19.14 -1.87 0.40
C ILE A 28 -20.09 -2.89 -0.22
N ALA A 29 -21.39 -2.80 0.05
CA ALA A 29 -22.40 -3.68 -0.52
C ALA A 29 -22.41 -3.62 -2.05
N ALA A 30 -22.41 -2.42 -2.64
CA ALA A 30 -22.40 -2.24 -4.09
C ALA A 30 -21.14 -2.85 -4.75
N LEU A 31 -19.96 -2.69 -4.13
CA LEU A 31 -18.73 -3.29 -4.63
C LEU A 31 -18.74 -4.82 -4.48
N SER A 32 -19.22 -5.33 -3.35
CA SER A 32 -19.35 -6.77 -3.10
C SER A 32 -20.27 -7.44 -4.11
N ASP A 33 -21.43 -6.85 -4.39
CA ASP A 33 -22.37 -7.37 -5.40
C ASP A 33 -21.72 -7.35 -6.79
N ALA A 34 -21.04 -6.25 -7.13
CA ALA A 34 -20.32 -6.14 -8.39
C ALA A 34 -19.20 -7.18 -8.56
N LEU A 35 -18.52 -7.56 -7.48
CA LEU A 35 -17.47 -8.60 -7.49
C LEU A 35 -18.06 -10.02 -7.47
N ARG A 36 -19.21 -10.24 -6.83
CA ARG A 36 -19.90 -11.55 -6.83
C ARG A 36 -20.31 -11.98 -8.24
N ASP A 37 -20.69 -11.02 -9.08
CA ASP A 37 -21.06 -11.24 -10.49
C ASP A 37 -19.84 -11.36 -11.43
N GLY A 38 -18.69 -11.80 -10.93
CA GLY A 38 -17.45 -11.97 -11.71
C GLY A 38 -16.74 -10.66 -12.06
N GLY A 39 -17.08 -9.57 -11.38
CA GLY A 39 -16.37 -8.31 -11.49
C GLY A 39 -14.92 -8.42 -11.02
N ARG A 40 -14.10 -7.46 -11.46
CA ARG A 40 -12.71 -7.32 -11.01
C ARG A 40 -12.49 -5.94 -10.43
N ALA A 41 -11.64 -5.81 -9.40
CA ALA A 41 -11.32 -4.51 -8.83
C ALA A 41 -9.82 -4.27 -8.68
N LEU A 42 -9.39 -3.02 -8.88
CA LEU A 42 -8.08 -2.52 -8.51
C LEU A 42 -8.26 -1.54 -7.35
N PHE A 43 -7.81 -1.92 -6.17
CA PHE A 43 -7.76 -1.06 -4.98
C PHE A 43 -6.45 -0.28 -4.98
N LEU A 44 -6.58 1.04 -4.97
CA LEU A 44 -5.47 1.96 -4.84
C LEU A 44 -5.37 2.41 -3.39
N ALA A 45 -4.35 1.95 -2.69
CA ALA A 45 -3.99 2.38 -1.35
C ALA A 45 -2.74 3.25 -1.42
N CYS A 46 -2.61 4.22 -0.54
CA CYS A 46 -1.41 5.05 -0.47
C CYS A 46 -1.04 5.31 0.98
N TYR A 47 0.22 5.63 1.22
CA TYR A 47 0.66 6.08 2.53
C TYR A 47 -0.19 7.27 3.01
N GLY A 48 -0.82 7.09 4.18
CA GLY A 48 -1.58 8.10 4.88
C GLY A 48 -0.67 8.89 5.80
N GLU A 49 -0.31 10.12 5.41
CA GLU A 49 0.44 10.99 6.31
C GLU A 49 -0.34 11.21 7.60
N MET A 50 0.36 11.18 8.73
CA MET A 50 -0.18 11.59 10.01
C MET A 50 -0.73 13.02 9.86
N ARG A 51 -1.98 13.26 10.28
CA ARG A 51 -2.62 14.57 10.21
C ARG A 51 -2.78 15.13 11.61
N GLN A 52 -2.54 16.43 11.74
CA GLN A 52 -2.82 17.17 12.96
C GLN A 52 -4.11 17.95 12.73
N MET A 53 -5.22 17.47 13.29
CA MET A 53 -6.57 18.04 13.07
C MET A 53 -6.81 19.37 13.80
N GLY A 54 -5.84 19.84 14.57
CA GLY A 54 -5.86 21.11 15.27
C GLY A 54 -4.56 21.32 16.04
N PHE A 55 -4.26 22.56 16.40
CA PHE A 55 -3.01 22.92 17.07
C PHE A 55 -2.75 22.09 18.35
N TRP A 56 -3.80 21.77 19.10
CA TRP A 56 -3.73 20.97 20.33
C TRP A 56 -4.12 19.50 20.17
N ALA A 57 -4.59 19.09 18.99
CA ALA A 57 -4.98 17.71 18.77
C ALA A 57 -3.72 16.84 18.59
N PRO A 58 -3.67 15.65 19.19
CA PRO A 58 -2.60 14.72 18.88
C PRO A 58 -2.63 14.40 17.38
N PRO A 59 -1.46 14.25 16.76
CA PRO A 59 -1.39 13.74 15.40
C PRO A 59 -2.07 12.36 15.31
N MET A 60 -3.00 12.20 14.37
CA MET A 60 -3.72 10.94 14.14
C MET A 60 -3.49 10.46 12.71
N ARG A 61 -3.46 9.15 12.52
CA ARG A 61 -3.51 8.52 11.20
C ARG A 61 -4.94 8.12 10.92
N LEU A 62 -5.41 8.44 9.71
CA LEU A 62 -6.70 7.94 9.26
C LEU A 62 -6.48 6.53 8.72
N PRO A 63 -7.25 5.53 9.21
CA PRO A 63 -7.17 4.19 8.64
C PRO A 63 -7.62 4.22 7.18
N TYR A 64 -7.04 3.33 6.37
CA TYR A 64 -7.52 3.14 5.00
C TYR A 64 -8.93 2.54 5.04
N GLY A 65 -9.90 3.28 4.52
CA GLY A 65 -11.33 2.93 4.66
C GLY A 65 -11.78 1.60 4.05
N TRP A 66 -10.92 0.94 3.27
CA TRP A 66 -11.18 -0.39 2.71
C TRP A 66 -10.46 -1.53 3.45
N ASN A 67 -9.58 -1.26 4.43
CA ASN A 67 -8.80 -2.31 5.07
C ASN A 67 -9.67 -3.35 5.78
N ASP A 68 -10.73 -2.95 6.47
CA ASP A 68 -11.63 -3.90 7.14
C ASP A 68 -12.28 -4.84 6.11
N TYR A 69 -12.81 -4.29 5.03
CA TYR A 69 -13.36 -5.05 3.91
C TYR A 69 -12.32 -5.99 3.27
N LEU A 70 -11.14 -5.47 2.94
CA LEU A 70 -10.07 -6.26 2.32
C LEU A 70 -9.60 -7.39 3.25
N ALA A 71 -9.51 -7.15 4.56
CA ALA A 71 -9.08 -8.15 5.53
C ALA A 71 -10.14 -9.24 5.69
N GLU A 72 -11.40 -8.85 5.83
CA GLU A 72 -12.50 -9.78 6.10
C GLU A 72 -12.86 -10.64 4.88
N GLU A 73 -12.97 -10.01 3.71
CA GLU A 73 -13.44 -10.65 2.47
C GLU A 73 -12.31 -11.21 1.61
N TRP A 74 -11.14 -10.57 1.64
CA TRP A 74 -10.04 -10.94 0.75
C TRP A 74 -8.78 -11.36 1.49
N GLY A 75 -8.71 -11.28 2.82
CA GLY A 75 -7.53 -11.63 3.58
C GLY A 75 -6.29 -10.79 3.23
N LEU A 76 -6.48 -9.53 2.82
CA LEU A 76 -5.40 -8.58 2.52
C LEU A 76 -5.52 -7.30 3.35
N VAL A 77 -4.40 -6.69 3.70
CA VAL A 77 -4.34 -5.40 4.40
C VAL A 77 -3.32 -4.50 3.70
N ALA A 78 -3.73 -3.28 3.34
CA ALA A 78 -2.81 -2.26 2.89
C ALA A 78 -2.26 -1.49 4.11
N LEU A 79 -0.95 -1.55 4.33
CA LEU A 79 -0.30 -0.95 5.48
C LEU A 79 -0.03 0.54 5.26
N THR A 80 -1.09 1.31 5.03
CA THR A 80 -1.04 2.74 4.69
C THR A 80 -0.36 3.62 5.75
N GLU A 81 -0.13 3.10 6.95
CA GLU A 81 0.63 3.75 8.00
C GLU A 81 2.15 3.62 7.80
N PHE A 82 2.61 2.70 6.96
CA PHE A 82 4.02 2.53 6.58
C PHE A 82 4.28 3.18 5.22
N ARG A 83 5.28 4.06 5.17
CA ARG A 83 5.80 4.60 3.90
C ARG A 83 7.03 3.81 3.48
N LEU A 84 7.07 3.39 2.23
CA LEU A 84 8.29 2.85 1.63
C LEU A 84 9.33 3.97 1.41
N ILE A 85 10.56 3.73 1.85
CA ILE A 85 11.70 4.62 1.68
C ILE A 85 12.82 3.84 1.00
N GLN A 86 13.48 4.49 0.02
CA GLN A 86 14.68 3.97 -0.62
C GLN A 86 15.91 4.79 -0.18
N GLY A 87 16.78 4.15 0.59
CA GLY A 87 18.07 4.67 0.99
C GLY A 87 19.19 4.40 -0.02
N ILE A 88 20.34 4.99 0.24
CA ILE A 88 21.62 4.74 -0.37
C ILE A 88 22.53 4.28 0.77
N PRO A 89 23.13 3.08 0.72
CA PRO A 89 24.04 2.63 1.76
C PRO A 89 25.11 3.70 2.06
N ASP A 90 25.26 4.06 3.34
CA ASP A 90 26.31 4.94 3.82
C ASP A 90 27.59 4.12 4.09
N LYS A 91 28.70 4.81 4.40
CA LYS A 91 29.97 4.18 4.81
C LYS A 91 29.84 3.47 6.16
N GLU A 92 28.94 3.95 7.01
CA GLU A 92 28.63 3.35 8.31
C GLU A 92 27.60 2.23 8.15
N GLU A 93 27.89 1.07 8.73
CA GLU A 93 27.02 -0.10 8.65
C GLU A 93 25.63 0.19 9.23
N GLY A 94 24.59 -0.24 8.51
CA GLY A 94 23.19 -0.03 8.91
C GLY A 94 22.67 1.41 8.75
N LYS A 95 23.49 2.33 8.21
CA LYS A 95 23.06 3.70 7.89
C LYS A 95 22.81 3.87 6.40
N PHE A 96 21.79 4.64 6.08
CA PHE A 96 21.39 4.92 4.72
C PHE A 96 21.19 6.42 4.52
N GLY A 97 21.85 6.98 3.52
CA GLY A 97 21.53 8.31 3.02
C GLY A 97 20.24 8.28 2.21
N VAL A 98 19.31 9.16 2.53
CA VAL A 98 18.08 9.42 1.77
C VAL A 98 18.22 10.82 1.17
N ASN A 99 17.91 10.97 -0.12
CA ASN A 99 17.88 12.27 -0.78
C ASN A 99 16.46 12.59 -1.25
N ALA A 100 16.19 13.86 -1.58
CA ALA A 100 14.86 14.30 -1.96
C ALA A 100 14.31 13.55 -3.18
N GLU A 101 15.13 13.31 -4.21
CA GLU A 101 14.69 12.61 -5.43
C GLU A 101 14.20 11.19 -5.13
N ARG A 102 14.98 10.37 -4.41
CA ARG A 102 14.61 8.99 -4.05
C ARG A 102 13.49 8.91 -3.03
N TYR A 103 13.35 9.95 -2.20
CA TYR A 103 12.27 10.03 -1.23
C TYR A 103 10.91 10.23 -1.90
N TYR A 104 10.84 11.10 -2.92
CA TYR A 104 9.60 11.36 -3.65
C TYR A 104 9.33 10.34 -4.75
N TRP A 105 10.37 9.87 -5.45
CA TRP A 105 10.26 8.97 -6.60
C TRP A 105 11.01 7.67 -6.33
N MET A 106 10.30 6.70 -5.77
CA MET A 106 10.87 5.39 -5.49
C MET A 106 10.83 4.53 -6.76
N ARG A 107 11.97 3.94 -7.12
CA ARG A 107 12.06 3.00 -8.24
C ARG A 107 11.83 1.59 -7.73
N LEU A 108 10.71 0.98 -8.10
CA LEU A 108 10.50 -0.47 -7.95
C LEU A 108 10.40 -1.12 -9.33
N ASN A 109 11.03 -2.28 -9.47
CA ASN A 109 11.15 -2.98 -10.74
C ASN A 109 11.16 -4.51 -10.61
N HIS A 110 10.80 -5.04 -9.44
CA HIS A 110 10.76 -6.49 -9.22
C HIS A 110 9.33 -6.98 -9.44
N PHE A 111 8.90 -7.01 -10.70
CA PHE A 111 7.59 -7.57 -11.05
C PHE A 111 7.68 -9.09 -11.20
N ASN A 112 6.66 -9.80 -10.75
CA ASN A 112 6.56 -11.24 -10.95
C ASN A 112 6.25 -11.54 -12.43
N ASP A 113 7.20 -12.17 -13.13
CA ASP A 113 7.11 -12.53 -14.55
C ASP A 113 6.11 -13.65 -14.85
N LYS A 114 5.71 -14.43 -13.83
CA LYS A 114 4.69 -15.48 -13.94
C LYS A 114 3.27 -14.93 -13.84
N ASN A 115 3.09 -13.79 -13.17
CA ASN A 115 1.77 -13.18 -13.05
C ASN A 115 1.40 -12.44 -14.37
N PRO A 116 0.22 -12.67 -14.97
CA PRO A 116 -0.17 -12.02 -16.23
C PRO A 116 -0.22 -10.48 -16.21
N VAL A 117 -0.43 -9.87 -15.04
CA VAL A 117 -0.40 -8.42 -14.83
C VAL A 117 1.03 -7.92 -14.63
N GLY A 118 1.86 -8.68 -13.90
CA GLY A 118 3.26 -8.34 -13.63
C GLY A 118 4.17 -8.50 -14.84
N ARG A 119 4.02 -9.59 -15.61
CA ARG A 119 4.85 -9.92 -16.78
C ARG A 119 5.07 -8.77 -17.78
N PRO A 120 4.04 -8.04 -18.25
CA PRO A 120 4.25 -6.93 -19.17
C PRO A 120 4.97 -5.72 -18.53
N LEU A 121 5.06 -5.66 -17.20
CA LEU A 121 5.68 -4.58 -16.44
C LEU A 121 7.11 -4.89 -16.00
N ASP A 122 7.57 -6.14 -16.08
CA ASP A 122 8.94 -6.54 -15.68
C ASP A 122 10.05 -5.75 -16.42
N ALA A 123 9.85 -5.43 -17.70
CA ALA A 123 10.78 -4.60 -18.46
C ALA A 123 10.65 -3.08 -18.17
N ARG A 124 9.72 -2.66 -17.30
CA ARG A 124 9.40 -1.25 -17.05
C ARG A 124 9.98 -0.80 -15.71
N ARG A 125 10.51 0.42 -15.72
CA ARG A 125 10.84 1.14 -14.49
C ARG A 125 9.61 1.93 -14.08
N VAL A 126 9.01 1.55 -12.95
CA VAL A 126 7.89 2.30 -12.38
C VAL A 126 8.42 3.20 -11.27
N LEU A 127 8.03 4.47 -11.31
CA LEU A 127 8.27 5.43 -10.25
C LEU A 127 7.01 5.50 -9.39
N LEU A 128 7.15 5.11 -8.13
CA LEU A 128 6.08 5.15 -7.15
C LEU A 128 6.25 6.33 -6.22
N VAL A 129 5.12 6.91 -5.79
CA VAL A 129 5.06 8.02 -4.85
C VAL A 129 4.23 7.58 -3.66
N ASP A 130 4.73 7.79 -2.44
CA ASP A 130 4.01 7.48 -1.20
C ASP A 130 3.48 6.04 -1.15
N ALA A 131 4.27 5.10 -1.67
CA ALA A 131 3.88 3.70 -1.66
C ALA A 131 3.92 3.10 -0.24
N CYS A 132 3.08 2.10 0.00
CA CYS A 132 3.01 1.33 1.23
C CYS A 132 3.03 -0.18 0.94
N PRO A 133 3.41 -1.03 1.90
CA PRO A 133 3.29 -2.47 1.76
C PRO A 133 1.83 -2.95 1.74
N VAL A 134 1.62 -4.12 1.16
CA VAL A 134 0.40 -4.91 1.25
C VAL A 134 0.74 -6.25 1.89
N GLU A 135 -0.01 -6.66 2.90
CA GLU A 135 0.22 -7.93 3.61
C GLU A 135 -1.03 -8.79 3.61
N LYS A 136 -0.84 -10.08 3.90
CA LYS A 136 -1.96 -10.98 4.20
C LYS A 136 -2.48 -10.67 5.59
N ALA A 137 -3.80 -10.64 5.74
CA ALA A 137 -4.45 -10.57 7.03
C ALA A 137 -4.25 -11.87 7.82
N ASP A 138 -4.55 -11.84 9.12
CA ASP A 138 -4.42 -13.01 10.01
C ASP A 138 -5.30 -14.20 9.57
N ARG A 139 -6.42 -13.90 8.89
CA ARG A 139 -7.34 -14.90 8.35
C ARG A 139 -7.33 -14.84 6.82
N THR A 140 -7.12 -15.98 6.18
CA THR A 140 -7.37 -16.16 4.75
C THR A 140 -8.80 -16.67 4.55
N PRO A 141 -9.67 -15.92 3.87
CA PRO A 141 -11.02 -16.38 3.53
C PRO A 141 -10.98 -17.62 2.63
N GLU A 142 -12.02 -18.45 2.73
CA GLU A 142 -12.11 -19.69 1.96
C GLU A 142 -12.14 -19.41 0.45
N GLY A 143 -11.45 -20.26 -0.32
CA GLY A 143 -11.39 -20.14 -1.78
C GLY A 143 -10.56 -18.98 -2.31
N VAL A 144 -9.97 -18.14 -1.45
CA VAL A 144 -9.10 -17.03 -1.85
C VAL A 144 -7.65 -17.48 -1.95
N THR A 145 -7.03 -17.21 -3.10
CA THR A 145 -5.60 -17.45 -3.38
C THR A 145 -4.89 -16.15 -3.70
N TYR A 146 -3.60 -16.07 -3.41
CA TYR A 146 -2.79 -14.87 -3.55
C TYR A 146 -1.62 -15.06 -4.49
N GLU A 147 -1.31 -14.01 -5.25
CA GLU A 147 -0.08 -13.93 -6.02
C GLU A 147 0.51 -12.52 -5.96
N THR A 148 1.78 -12.42 -5.59
CA THR A 148 2.53 -11.16 -5.65
C THR A 148 2.71 -10.73 -7.09
N ILE A 149 2.40 -9.46 -7.39
CA ILE A 149 2.63 -8.82 -8.69
C ILE A 149 3.91 -7.98 -8.66
N LEU A 150 4.12 -7.22 -7.59
CA LEU A 150 5.28 -6.36 -7.36
C LEU A 150 5.68 -6.44 -5.89
N ASP A 151 6.96 -6.71 -5.63
CA ASP A 151 7.55 -6.75 -4.30
C ASP A 151 8.85 -5.96 -4.21
N VAL A 152 9.32 -5.84 -2.97
CA VAL A 152 10.71 -5.51 -2.66
C VAL A 152 11.38 -6.82 -2.24
N PRO A 153 12.39 -7.30 -2.98
CA PRO A 153 12.98 -8.61 -2.72
C PRO A 153 13.84 -8.59 -1.45
N TYR A 154 14.00 -9.76 -0.82
CA TYR A 154 14.75 -9.94 0.44
C TYR A 154 16.17 -9.33 0.43
N ASN A 155 16.83 -9.34 -0.73
CA ASN A 155 18.20 -8.87 -0.91
C ASN A 155 18.32 -7.34 -1.06
N ASP A 156 17.23 -6.61 -1.30
CA ASP A 156 17.28 -5.14 -1.43
C ASP A 156 17.08 -4.44 -0.09
N ARG A 157 18.09 -4.57 0.79
CA ARG A 157 18.10 -3.92 2.11
C ARG A 157 18.17 -2.39 2.05
N SER A 158 18.29 -1.80 0.85
CA SER A 158 18.24 -0.34 0.69
C SER A 158 16.81 0.21 0.76
N ILE A 159 15.79 -0.65 0.69
CA ILE A 159 14.38 -0.28 0.77
C ILE A 159 13.78 -0.84 2.06
N TRP A 160 13.02 -0.03 2.78
CA TRP A 160 12.26 -0.45 3.96
C TRP A 160 10.96 0.35 4.07
N ALA A 161 10.00 -0.15 4.85
CA ALA A 161 8.78 0.59 5.17
C ALA A 161 8.87 1.13 6.60
N THR A 162 8.59 2.41 6.80
CA THR A 162 8.66 3.04 8.13
C THR A 162 7.37 3.71 8.53
N THR A 163 7.04 3.61 9.82
CA THR A 163 6.04 4.47 10.47
C THR A 163 6.69 5.67 11.16
N ARG A 164 8.00 5.67 11.35
CA ARG A 164 8.69 6.59 12.26
C ARG A 164 9.21 7.81 11.52
N ASP A 165 9.06 8.94 12.19
CA ASP A 165 9.61 10.25 11.84
C ASP A 165 9.64 10.64 10.35
N VAL A 166 8.62 10.20 9.60
CA VAL A 166 8.49 10.56 8.18
C VAL A 166 8.51 12.08 8.01
N ARG A 167 7.92 12.83 8.95
CA ARG A 167 7.94 14.29 8.97
C ARG A 167 9.32 14.88 9.26
N GLY A 168 10.10 14.30 10.17
CA GLY A 168 11.47 14.75 10.44
C GLY A 168 12.39 14.48 9.25
N ILE A 169 12.25 13.32 8.61
CA ILE A 169 12.92 13.00 7.34
C ILE A 169 12.60 14.08 6.30
N VAL A 170 11.31 14.38 6.08
CA VAL A 170 10.89 15.42 5.12
C VAL A 170 11.46 16.79 5.47
N ARG A 171 11.40 17.19 6.75
CA ARG A 171 11.94 18.48 7.22
C ARG A 171 13.44 18.60 6.97
N GLU A 172 14.19 17.54 7.27
CA GLU A 172 15.63 17.51 7.05
C GLU A 172 15.96 17.55 5.56
N LEU A 173 15.24 16.76 4.75
CA LEU A 173 15.38 16.79 3.29
C LEU A 173 15.11 18.18 2.68
N TYR A 174 14.12 18.92 3.18
CA TYR A 174 13.88 20.30 2.75
C TYR A 174 15.00 21.27 3.16
N THR A 175 15.67 21.02 4.28
CA THR A 175 16.68 21.93 4.84
C THR A 175 18.06 21.67 4.24
N SER A 176 18.47 20.41 4.12
CA SER A 176 19.84 20.02 3.75
C SER A 176 19.93 19.19 2.47
N GLY A 177 18.79 18.79 1.88
CA GLY A 177 18.71 17.99 0.65
C GLY A 177 19.01 16.50 0.83
N LYS A 178 19.50 16.10 2.02
CA LYS A 178 19.85 14.72 2.37
C LYS A 178 19.67 14.45 3.86
N VAL A 179 19.35 13.22 4.23
CA VAL A 179 19.29 12.80 5.64
C VAL A 179 19.85 11.39 5.77
N THR A 180 20.58 11.13 6.84
CA THR A 180 21.03 9.76 7.16
C THR A 180 20.04 9.11 8.12
N VAL A 181 19.54 7.94 7.75
CA VAL A 181 18.53 7.18 8.49
C VAL A 181 19.08 5.80 8.82
N THR A 182 18.76 5.31 10.01
CA THR A 182 18.97 3.91 10.41
C THR A 182 17.59 3.27 10.56
N PRO A 183 17.23 2.29 9.72
CA PRO A 183 15.98 1.57 9.87
C PRO A 183 15.91 0.91 11.25
N ASP A 184 14.82 1.14 11.99
CA ASP A 184 14.66 0.48 13.29
C ASP A 184 14.13 -0.94 13.11
N GLN A 185 14.99 -1.93 13.29
CA GLN A 185 14.61 -3.35 13.23
C GLN A 185 14.11 -3.88 14.59
N GLY A 186 13.98 -3.02 15.61
CA GLY A 186 13.62 -3.38 16.97
C GLY A 186 12.12 -3.67 17.19
N GLY A 187 11.77 -4.96 17.21
CA GLY A 187 10.48 -5.48 17.70
C GLY A 187 9.26 -5.12 16.85
N GLY A 188 8.10 -5.73 17.12
CA GLY A 188 6.89 -5.71 16.28
C GLY A 188 6.23 -4.35 15.95
N THR A 189 6.87 -3.23 16.30
CA THR A 189 6.45 -1.85 15.96
C THR A 189 7.54 -1.06 15.22
N GLY A 190 8.65 -1.72 14.86
CA GLY A 190 9.74 -1.16 14.08
C GLY A 190 9.41 -1.04 12.59
N ASP A 191 10.43 -0.69 11.83
CA ASP A 191 10.38 -0.65 10.38
C ASP A 191 10.22 -2.06 9.80
N LYS A 192 9.46 -2.17 8.72
CA LYS A 192 9.34 -3.40 7.95
C LYS A 192 10.49 -3.49 6.96
N ILE A 193 11.26 -4.55 7.07
CA ILE A 193 12.37 -4.86 6.16
C ILE A 193 11.94 -5.89 5.11
N PRO A 194 12.59 -5.91 3.93
CA PRO A 194 12.27 -6.88 2.89
C PRO A 194 12.36 -8.34 3.37
N PRO A 195 11.56 -9.25 2.79
CA PRO A 195 10.73 -9.04 1.61
C PRO A 195 9.37 -8.41 1.99
N MET A 196 8.79 -7.64 1.07
CA MET A 196 7.44 -7.08 1.26
C MET A 196 6.74 -6.91 -0.07
N ASP A 197 5.44 -7.24 -0.11
CA ASP A 197 4.63 -7.04 -1.30
C ASP A 197 4.15 -5.59 -1.37
N VAL A 198 4.07 -5.04 -2.58
CA VAL A 198 3.55 -3.68 -2.86
C VAL A 198 2.30 -3.77 -3.74
N MET A 199 2.22 -4.79 -4.59
CA MET A 199 1.04 -5.08 -5.41
C MET A 199 0.72 -6.56 -5.32
N VAL A 200 -0.47 -6.90 -4.85
CA VAL A 200 -0.91 -8.29 -4.64
C VAL A 200 -2.21 -8.53 -5.38
N GLN A 201 -2.26 -9.63 -6.12
CA GLN A 201 -3.48 -10.19 -6.69
C GLN A 201 -4.12 -11.13 -5.67
N ALA A 202 -5.43 -11.01 -5.47
CA ALA A 202 -6.23 -12.04 -4.83
C ALA A 202 -7.29 -12.55 -5.80
N VAL A 203 -7.47 -13.86 -5.84
CA VAL A 203 -8.44 -14.54 -6.71
C VAL A 203 -9.32 -15.43 -5.85
N ARG A 204 -10.63 -15.30 -6.01
CA ARG A 204 -11.61 -16.19 -5.40
C ARG A 204 -12.26 -17.04 -6.49
N GLU A 205 -12.10 -18.35 -6.38
CA GLU A 205 -12.77 -19.29 -7.29
C GLU A 205 -14.26 -19.40 -6.97
N PRO A 206 -15.11 -19.81 -7.93
CA PRO A 206 -16.52 -20.07 -7.67
C PRO A 206 -16.72 -21.09 -6.54
N THR A 207 -17.76 -20.89 -5.73
CA THR A 207 -18.16 -21.79 -4.64
C THR A 207 -19.63 -22.16 -4.78
N GLU A 208 -20.01 -23.35 -4.29
CA GLU A 208 -21.40 -23.83 -4.37
C GLU A 208 -22.38 -22.96 -3.56
N GLU A 209 -21.90 -22.22 -2.56
CA GLU A 209 -22.72 -21.48 -1.58
C GLU A 209 -22.99 -20.00 -1.94
N GLY A 210 -22.68 -19.56 -3.17
CA GLY A 210 -23.13 -18.25 -3.66
C GLY A 210 -22.13 -17.39 -4.44
N GLN A 211 -20.90 -17.87 -4.65
CA GLN A 211 -19.96 -17.26 -5.58
C GLN A 211 -20.10 -17.97 -6.93
N THR A 212 -20.95 -17.44 -7.81
CA THR A 212 -21.24 -18.09 -9.12
C THR A 212 -20.11 -17.93 -10.13
N GLU A 213 -19.32 -16.88 -9.99
CA GLU A 213 -18.28 -16.49 -10.94
C GLU A 213 -16.94 -16.24 -10.25
N LYS A 214 -15.85 -16.52 -10.98
CA LYS A 214 -14.49 -16.23 -10.54
C LYS A 214 -14.31 -14.73 -10.40
N SER A 215 -13.94 -14.28 -9.21
CA SER A 215 -13.67 -12.87 -8.93
C SER A 215 -12.19 -12.64 -8.65
N MET A 216 -11.71 -11.44 -8.95
CA MET A 216 -10.32 -11.08 -8.82
C MET A 216 -10.20 -9.65 -8.34
N ILE A 217 -9.34 -9.42 -7.37
CA ILE A 217 -8.93 -8.09 -6.98
C ILE A 217 -7.42 -7.95 -7.08
N ILE A 218 -6.98 -6.71 -7.23
CA ILE A 218 -5.60 -6.31 -7.04
C ILE A 218 -5.59 -5.23 -5.97
N VAL A 219 -4.76 -5.37 -4.96
CA VAL A 219 -4.46 -4.30 -4.02
C VAL A 219 -3.09 -3.77 -4.37
N PHE A 220 -3.04 -2.48 -4.71
CA PHE A 220 -1.81 -1.77 -5.01
C PHE A 220 -1.57 -0.73 -3.93
N GLY A 221 -0.45 -0.85 -3.23
CA GLY A 221 0.00 0.09 -2.22
C GLY A 221 0.51 1.42 -2.78
N GLU A 222 0.14 1.78 -4.00
CA GLU A 222 0.31 3.12 -4.55
C GLU A 222 -1.02 3.56 -5.18
N GLY A 223 -1.43 4.80 -4.90
CA GLY A 223 -2.74 5.30 -5.29
C GLY A 223 -2.84 6.80 -5.33
N ARG A 224 -1.70 7.51 -5.33
CA ARG A 224 -1.70 8.97 -5.27
C ARG A 224 -1.98 9.50 -6.67
N ILE A 225 -3.24 9.85 -6.90
CA ILE A 225 -3.62 10.61 -8.08
C ILE A 225 -3.13 12.05 -7.90
N GLN A 226 -2.05 12.42 -8.58
CA GLN A 226 -1.68 13.82 -8.76
C GLN A 226 -2.71 14.45 -9.69
N ALA A 227 -3.67 15.20 -9.12
CA ALA A 227 -4.62 16.03 -9.85
C ALA A 227 -4.01 17.42 -10.13
#